data_AF-A0A962XPG4-F1
#
_entry.id   AF-A0A962XPG4-F1
#
_cell.length_a   1.000
_cell.length_b   1.000
_cell.length_c   1.000
_cell.angle_alpha   90.00
_cell.angle_beta   90.00
_cell.angle_gamma   90.00
#
_symmetry.space_group_name_H-M   'P 1'
#
loop_
_entity.id
_entity.type
_entity.pdbx_description
1 polymer ?
#
loop_
_entity_poly.entity_id
_entity_poly.type
_entity_poly.pdbx_seq_one_letter_code
_entity_poly.pdbx_strand_id
1 'polypeptide(L)' 'MAEFFHMGGYGLYVWGSFGVTALFMIGEPLLLRGRSRQIRKRISRLTRLEQEVN' A
#
# COMPACT_ATOMS: atom_id res chain seq x y z
N MET A 1 18.91 24.58 2.05
CA MET A 1 17.84 23.57 1.80
C MET A 1 17.59 23.27 0.32
N ALA A 2 17.86 24.19 -0.62
CA ALA A 2 17.78 23.93 -2.06
C ALA A 2 19.10 23.41 -2.69
N GLU A 3 20.21 23.43 -1.94
CA GLU A 3 21.55 23.02 -2.40
C GLU A 3 21.68 21.49 -2.60
N PHE A 4 20.83 20.69 -1.94
CA PHE A 4 20.74 19.24 -2.15
C PHE A 4 20.05 18.85 -3.47
N PHE A 5 19.24 19.75 -4.04
CA PHE A 5 18.67 19.59 -5.39
C PHE A 5 19.59 20.13 -6.49
N HIS A 6 20.59 20.96 -6.13
CA HIS A 6 21.44 21.70 -7.06
C HIS A 6 22.88 21.17 -7.18
N MET A 7 23.27 20.09 -6.50
CA MET A 7 24.49 19.34 -6.81
C MET A 7 24.30 18.49 -8.08
N GLY A 8 24.31 19.13 -9.24
CA GLY A 8 24.60 18.47 -10.52
C GLY A 8 23.66 17.36 -10.99
N GLY A 9 22.35 17.44 -10.74
CA GLY A 9 21.35 16.56 -11.39
C GLY A 9 21.25 15.11 -10.87
N TYR A 10 22.09 14.68 -9.92
CA TYR A 10 22.08 13.31 -9.38
C TYR A 10 21.07 13.06 -8.24
N GLY A 11 20.54 14.11 -7.62
CA GLY A 11 19.55 13.98 -6.55
C GLY A 11 18.28 13.24 -7.01
N LEU A 12 17.84 13.49 -8.25
CA LEU A 12 16.70 12.80 -8.87
C LEU A 12 16.95 11.30 -9.07
N TYR A 13 18.19 10.86 -9.29
CA TYR A 13 18.53 9.44 -9.43
C TYR A 13 18.49 8.69 -8.10
N VAL A 14 19.06 9.28 -7.04
CA VAL A 14 19.06 8.65 -5.70
C VAL A 14 17.63 8.59 -5.18
N TRP A 15 16.91 9.71 -5.23
CA TRP A 15 15.51 9.75 -4.83
C TRP A 15 14.61 8.92 -5.75
N GLY A 16 14.96 8.77 -7.02
CA GLY A 16 14.28 7.88 -7.96
C GLY A 16 14.37 6.42 -7.51
N SER A 17 15.57 5.89 -7.23
CA SER A 17 15.75 4.51 -6.78
C SER A 17 15.10 4.22 -5.42
N PHE A 18 15.22 5.16 -4.47
CA PHE A 18 14.53 5.07 -3.17
C PHE A 18 13.01 5.17 -3.32
N GLY A 19 12.52 6.04 -4.22
CA GLY A 19 11.11 6.19 -4.55
C GLY A 19 10.53 4.95 -5.23
N VAL A 20 11.27 4.32 -6.16
CA VAL A 20 10.88 3.06 -6.79
C VAL A 20 10.83 1.94 -5.75
N THR A 21 11.84 1.82 -4.89
CA THR A 21 11.84 0.84 -3.80
C THR A 21 10.63 1.03 -2.88
N ALA A 22 10.37 2.26 -2.44
CA ALA A 22 9.21 2.59 -1.62
C ALA A 22 7.89 2.32 -2.36
N LEU A 23 7.82 2.59 -3.66
CA LEU A 23 6.66 2.34 -4.50
C LEU A 23 6.33 0.84 -4.54
N PHE A 24 7.33 -0.03 -4.72
CA PHE A 24 7.12 -1.48 -4.69
C PHE A 24 6.70 -1.96 -3.28
N MET A 25 7.42 -1.50 -2.26
CA MET A 25 7.15 -1.84 -0.86
C MET A 25 5.75 -1.39 -0.39
N ILE A 26 5.20 -0.31 -0.96
CA ILE A 26 3.86 0.20 -0.64
C ILE A 26 2.79 -0.34 -1.62
N GLY A 27 3.15 -0.59 -2.88
CA GLY A 27 2.25 -1.06 -3.91
C GLY A 27 1.63 -2.42 -3.57
N GLU A 28 2.46 -3.39 -3.18
CA GLU A 28 2.00 -4.72 -2.77
C GLU A 28 0.99 -4.68 -1.60
N PRO A 29 1.27 -4.02 -0.46
CA PRO A 29 0.32 -3.94 0.65
C PRO A 29 -0.92 -3.10 0.34
N LEU A 30 -0.89 -2.14 -0.59
CA LEU A 30 -2.09 -1.42 -1.02
C LEU A 30 -3.06 -2.34 -1.77
N LEU A 31 -2.54 -3.14 -2.71
CA LEU A 31 -3.29 -4.17 -3.43
C LEU A 31 -3.83 -5.24 -2.45
N LEU A 32 -2.99 -5.67 -1.51
CA LEU A 32 -3.36 -6.66 -0.49
C LEU A 32 -4.40 -6.12 0.52
N ARG A 33 -4.34 -4.84 0.87
CA ARG A 33 -5.34 -4.14 1.69
C ARG A 33 -6.68 -4.05 0.98
N GLY A 34 -6.69 -3.80 -0.33
CA GLY A 34 -7.90 -3.83 -1.15
C GLY A 34 -8.60 -5.18 -1.07
N ARG A 35 -7.84 -6.28 -1.19
CA ARG A 35 -8.35 -7.65 -1.11
C ARG A 35 -8.79 -8.05 0.31
N SER A 36 -8.04 -7.62 1.33
CA SER A 36 -8.36 -7.85 2.74
C SER A 36 -9.70 -7.24 3.16
N ARG A 37 -10.06 -6.07 2.60
CA ARG A 37 -11.39 -5.46 2.80
C ARG A 37 -12.52 -6.32 2.23
N GLN A 38 -12.30 -6.99 1.09
CA GLN A 38 -13.30 -7.87 0.49
C GLN A 38 -13.49 -9.15 1.32
N ILE A 39 -12.39 -9.73 1.83
CA ILE A 39 -12.44 -10.92 2.68
C ILE A 39 -13.18 -10.62 3.99
N ARG A 40 -12.89 -9.49 4.64
CA ARG A 40 -13.60 -9.05 5.85
C ARG A 40 -15.11 -8.88 5.61
N LYS A 41 -15.51 -8.31 4.47
CA LYS A 41 -16.94 -8.19 4.11
C LYS A 41 -17.61 -9.56 3.96
N ARG A 42 -16.91 -10.56 3.39
CA ARG A 42 -17.45 -11.93 3.27
C ARG A 42 -17.64 -12.59 4.63
N ILE A 43 -16.64 -12.51 5.51
CA ILE A 43 -16.73 -13.07 6.87
C ILE A 43 -17.90 -12.44 7.63
N SER A 44 -18.06 -11.11 7.58
CA SER A 44 -19.15 -10.42 8.28
C SER A 44 -20.56 -10.84 7.82
N ARG A 45 -20.70 -11.33 6.58
CA ARG A 45 -21.98 -11.85 6.07
C ARG A 45 -22.28 -13.25 6.59
N LEU A 46 -21.27 -14.11 6.66
CA LEU A 46 -21.42 -15.46 7.19
C LEU A 46 -21.77 -15.45 8.68
N THR A 47 -21.09 -14.60 9.46
CA THR A 47 -21.41 -14.44 10.89
C THR A 47 -22.84 -13.96 11.13
N ARG A 48 -23.43 -13.16 10.23
CA ARG A 48 -24.84 -12.75 10.36
C ARG A 48 -25.82 -13.89 10.09
N LEU A 49 -25.52 -14.76 9.13
CA LEU A 49 -26.36 -15.91 8.81
C LEU A 49 -26.32 -16.97 9.93
N GLU A 50 -25.15 -17.20 10.53
CA GLU A 50 -25.04 -18.10 11.69
C GLU A 50 -25.79 -17.59 12.93
N GLN A 51 -25.95 -16.27 13.09
CA GLN A 51 -26.70 -15.68 14.20
C GLN A 51 -28.22 -15.72 14.01
N GLU A 52 -28.73 -15.85 12.78
CA GLU A 52 -30.18 -16.01 12.53
C GLU A 52 -30.63 -17.48 12.62
N VAL A 53 -29.71 -18.43 12.48
CA VAL A 53 -30.02 -19.87 12.50
C VAL A 53 -29.95 -20.48 13.90
N ASN A 54 -29.31 -19.82 14.87
CA ASN A 54 -29.17 -20.27 16.27
C ASN A 54 -29.99 -19.41 17.24
#